data_AF-W0J8Z5-F1
#
_entry.id   AF-W0J8Z5-F1
#
_cell.length_a   1.000
_cell.length_b   1.000
_cell.length_c   1.000
_cell.angle_alpha   90.00
_cell.angle_beta   90.00
_cell.angle_gamma   90.00
#
_symmetry.space_group_name_H-M   'P 1'
#
loop_
_entity.id
_entity.type
_entity.pdbx_description
1 polymer ?
#
loop_
_entity_poly.entity_id
_entity_poly.type
_entity_poly.pdbx_seq_one_letter_code
_entity_poly.pdbx_strand_id
1 'polypeptide(L)' 'MKRDTVPVVRHSGDEVRLDDRKYTLVREDDIPGVVA' A
#
# COMPACT_ATOMS: atom_id res chain seq x y z
N MET A 1 -11.03 13.04 -6.04
CA MET A 1 -9.84 12.17 -6.04
C MET A 1 -10.34 10.72 -6.01
N LYS A 2 -10.09 9.93 -7.07
CA LYS A 2 -10.45 8.51 -7.08
C LYS A 2 -9.44 7.74 -6.23
N ARG A 3 -9.88 6.69 -5.54
CA ARG A 3 -9.04 5.81 -4.72
C ARG A 3 -9.16 4.41 -5.29
N ASP A 4 -8.02 3.81 -5.54
CA ASP A 4 -7.93 2.44 -6.02
C ASP A 4 -7.64 1.52 -4.83
N THR A 5 -8.24 0.33 -4.86
CA THR A 5 -7.90 -0.73 -3.90
C THR A 5 -6.96 -1.68 -4.60
N VAL A 6 -5.77 -1.88 -4.03
CA VAL A 6 -4.73 -2.72 -4.63
C VAL A 6 -4.30 -3.81 -3.65
N PRO A 7 -3.97 -5.02 -4.14
CA PRO A 7 -3.29 -6.00 -3.32
C PRO A 7 -1.83 -5.56 -3.16
N VAL A 8 -1.25 -5.85 -1.99
CA VAL A 8 0.18 -5.68 -1.73
C VAL A 8 0.73 -7.06 -1.38
N VAL A 9 1.94 -7.37 -1.86
CA VAL A 9 2.62 -8.62 -1.51
C VAL A 9 2.77 -8.73 0.01
N ARG A 10 2.43 -9.89 0.58
CA ARG A 10 2.56 -10.09 2.04
C ARG A 10 4.04 -9.97 2.43
N HIS A 11 4.31 -9.17 3.46
CA HIS A 11 5.64 -8.87 4.01
C HIS A 11 6.53 -7.90 3.19
N SER A 12 6.01 -7.24 2.15
CA SER A 12 6.71 -6.13 1.49
C SER A 12 6.37 -4.77 2.13
N GLY A 13 7.35 -3.86 2.14
CA GLY A 13 7.19 -2.47 2.57
C GLY A 13 7.47 -2.23 4.06
N ASP A 14 7.53 -0.95 4.40
CA ASP A 14 7.81 -0.47 5.76
C ASP A 14 6.55 0.14 6.38
N GLU A 15 6.26 -0.24 7.62
CA GLU A 15 5.15 0.36 8.37
C GLU A 15 5.54 1.74 8.88
N VAL A 16 4.76 2.75 8.51
CA VAL A 16 4.95 4.14 8.93
C VAL A 16 3.68 4.66 9.58
N ARG A 17 3.85 5.58 10.54
CA ARG A 17 2.75 6.21 11.23
C ARG A 17 2.75 7.69 10.88
N LEU A 18 1.65 8.16 10.31
CA LEU A 18 1.42 9.58 10.03
C LEU A 18 0.18 9.99 10.83
N ASP A 19 0.37 10.91 11.77
CA ASP A 19 -0.59 11.22 12.83
C ASP A 19 -1.02 9.96 13.60
N ASP A 20 -2.32 9.77 13.80
CA ASP A 20 -2.90 8.60 14.46
C ASP A 20 -3.22 7.44 13.51
N ARG A 21 -2.74 7.50 12.26
CA ARG A 21 -3.01 6.48 11.24
C ARG A 21 -1.76 5.71 10.84
N LYS A 22 -1.95 4.41 10.66
CA LYS A 22 -0.93 3.49 10.18
C LYS A 22 -1.01 3.37 8.67
N TYR A 23 0.14 3.45 8.01
CA TYR A 23 0.32 3.28 6.59
C TYR A 23 1.46 2.30 6.33
N THR A 24 1.50 1.75 5.12
CA THR A 24 2.62 0.93 4.65
C THR A 24 3.20 1.63 3.43
N LEU A 25 4.48 1.97 3.50
CA LEU A 25 5.23 2.49 2.36
C LEU A 25 5.73 1.29 1.54
N VAL A 26 5.32 1.21 0.28
CA VAL A 26 5.64 0.09 -0.62
C VAL A 26 6.28 0.60 -1.89
N ARG A 27 7.06 -0.24 -2.58
CA ARG A 27 7.48 0.04 -3.96
C ARG A 27 6.34 -0.28 -4.90
N GLU A 28 6.26 0.44 -6.01
CA GLU A 28 5.23 0.19 -7.03
C GLU A 28 5.32 -1.24 -7.60
N ASP A 29 6.54 -1.77 -7.76
CA ASP A 29 6.78 -3.15 -8.22
C ASP A 29 6.20 -4.23 -7.28
N ASP A 30 5.93 -3.88 -6.01
CA ASP A 30 5.32 -4.79 -5.03
C ASP A 30 3.77 -4.80 -5.12
N ILE A 31 3.20 -4.04 -6.07
CA ILE A 31 1.76 -3.96 -6.34
C ILE A 31 1.44 -4.81 -7.58
N PRO A 32 0.82 -6.01 -7.43
CA PRO A 32 0.60 -6.93 -8.54
C PRO A 32 -0.39 -6.44 -9.61
N GLY A 33 -1.18 -5.41 -9.29
CA GLY A 33 -2.19 -4.81 -10.17
C GLY A 33 -3.31 -4.13 -9.38
N VAL A 34 -4.18 -3.38 -10.06
CA VAL A 34 -5.36 -2.75 -9.42
C VAL A 34 -6.52 -3.72 -9.38
N VAL A 35 -7.19 -3.84 -8.22
CA VAL A 35 -8.47 -4.58 -8.13
C VAL A 35 -9.58 -3.65 -8.62
N ALA A 36 -10.19 -3.99 -9.75
CA ALA A 36 -11.35 -3.30 -10.33
C ALA A 36 -12.68 -3.82 -9.76
#